data_AF-A0A318TQN9-F1
#
_entry.id   AF-A0A318TQN9-F1
#
_cell.length_a   1.000
_cell.length_b   1.000
_cell.length_c   1.000
_cell.angle_alpha   90.00
_cell.angle_beta   90.00
_cell.angle_gamma   90.00
#
_symmetry.space_group_name_H-M   'P 1'
#
loop_
_entity.id
_entity.type
_entity.pdbx_description
1 polymer ?
#
loop_
_entity_poly.entity_id
_entity_poly.type
_entity_poly.pdbx_seq_one_letter_code
_entity_poly.pdbx_strand_id
1 'polypeptide(L)' 'MSEVVDEQQLPAYPIRAYQLIPHPDDPALVALAIETERGHSLFLATREILQDLGRDLLARAELTPPRNRKPPA' A
#
# COMPACT_ATOMS: atom_id res chain seq x y z
N MET A 1 -7.97 27.20 -6.07
CA MET A 1 -7.80 26.33 -7.24
C MET A 1 -7.10 25.08 -6.73
N SER A 2 -7.83 23.98 -6.58
CA SER A 2 -7.24 22.71 -6.15
C SER A 2 -6.44 22.17 -7.32
N GLU A 3 -5.12 22.06 -7.17
CA GLU A 3 -4.26 21.41 -8.16
C GLU A 3 -4.74 19.97 -8.32
N VAL A 4 -5.23 19.64 -9.52
CA VAL A 4 -5.53 18.27 -9.90
C VAL A 4 -4.17 17.59 -9.99
N VAL A 5 -3.78 16.87 -8.96
CA VAL A 5 -2.58 16.03 -9.00
C VAL A 5 -2.84 15.00 -10.08
N ASP A 6 -2.11 15.08 -11.19
CA ASP A 6 -2.13 14.07 -12.23
C ASP A 6 -1.52 12.79 -11.63
N GLU A 7 -2.37 11.91 -11.11
CA GLU A 7 -2.00 10.68 -10.40
C GLU A 7 -1.05 9.80 -11.24
N GLN A 8 -1.05 9.99 -12.57
CA GLN A 8 -0.16 9.29 -13.51
C GLN A 8 1.32 9.71 -13.40
N GLN A 9 1.64 10.79 -12.71
CA GLN A 9 3.00 11.33 -12.57
C GLN A 9 3.62 11.08 -11.20
N LEU A 10 2.92 10.38 -10.29
CA LEU A 10 3.48 10.07 -8.98
C LEU A 10 4.60 9.04 -9.13
N PRO A 11 5.82 9.34 -8.64
CA PRO A 11 6.91 8.37 -8.69
C PRO A 11 6.56 7.17 -7.80
N ALA A 12 6.39 6.01 -8.41
CA ALA A 12 6.10 4.75 -7.71
C ALA A 12 7.40 4.00 -7.41
N TYR A 13 7.58 3.61 -6.14
CA TYR A 13 8.71 2.80 -5.69
C TYR A 13 8.26 1.40 -5.30
N PRO A 14 9.04 0.34 -5.61
CA PRO A 14 8.68 -1.02 -5.22
C PRO A 14 8.52 -1.14 -3.70
N ILE A 15 7.40 -1.71 -3.26
CA ILE A 15 7.18 -2.08 -1.86
C ILE A 15 8.15 -3.21 -1.50
N ARG A 16 8.88 -3.04 -0.40
CA ARG A 16 9.82 -4.02 0.17
C ARG A 16 9.21 -4.81 1.30
N ALA A 17 8.46 -4.13 2.17
CA ALA A 17 7.77 -4.73 3.31
C ALA A 17 6.52 -3.91 3.65
N TYR A 18 5.59 -4.53 4.38
CA TYR A 18 4.45 -3.85 4.99
C TYR A 18 4.21 -4.38 6.40
N GLN A 19 3.63 -3.55 7.26
CA GLN A 19 3.21 -3.93 8.61
C GLN A 19 1.89 -3.26 8.97
N LEU A 20 1.00 -4.02 9.63
CA LEU A 20 -0.21 -3.51 10.25
C LEU A 20 0.02 -3.42 11.76
N ILE A 21 -0.12 -2.22 12.30
CA ILE A 21 0.17 -1.92 13.71
C ILE A 21 -1.13 -1.42 14.35
N PRO A 22 -1.71 -2.14 15.31
CA PRO A 22 -2.87 -1.65 16.07
C PRO A 22 -2.53 -0.31 16.73
N HIS A 23 -3.43 0.67 16.65
CA HIS A 23 -3.22 1.94 17.34
C HIS A 23 -3.37 1.73 18.87
N PRO A 24 -2.43 2.22 19.69
CA PRO A 24 -2.41 1.91 21.13
C PRO A 24 -3.61 2.47 21.89
N ASP A 25 -4.08 3.65 21.48
CA ASP A 25 -5.11 4.41 22.20
C ASP A 25 -6.48 4.40 21.52
N ASP A 26 -6.57 3.92 20.27
CA ASP A 26 -7.81 3.94 19.49
C ASP A 26 -7.98 2.62 18.73
N PRO A 27 -8.80 1.69 19.23
CA PRO A 27 -9.00 0.40 18.59
C PRO A 27 -9.74 0.49 17.24
N ALA A 28 -10.31 1.64 16.88
CA ALA A 28 -10.91 1.85 15.55
C ALA A 28 -9.86 2.13 14.46
N LEU A 29 -8.60 2.39 14.85
CA LEU A 29 -7.51 2.74 13.94
C LEU A 29 -6.42 1.67 13.89
N VAL A 30 -5.89 1.48 12.69
CA VAL A 30 -4.68 0.67 12.44
C VAL A 30 -3.72 1.50 11.61
N ALA A 31 -2.45 1.48 11.99
CA ALA A 31 -1.39 2.05 11.18
C ALA A 31 -0.90 1.03 10.15
N LEU A 32 -0.97 1.39 8.87
CA LEU A 32 -0.34 0.68 7.75
C LEU A 32 1.01 1.32 7.47
N ALA A 33 2.07 0.62 7.82
CA ALA A 33 3.44 0.99 7.46
C ALA A 33 3.82 0.29 6.15
N ILE A 34 4.33 1.06 5.17
CA ILE A 34 4.85 0.56 3.90
C ILE A 34 6.31 1.00 3.79
N GLU A 35 7.21 0.03 3.60
CA GLU A 35 8.61 0.29 3.29
C GLU A 35 8.84 0.24 1.79
N THR A 36 9.51 1.24 1.26
CA THR A 36 9.95 1.33 -0.13
C THR A 36 11.45 1.58 -0.20
N GLU A 37 12.04 1.52 -1.40
CA GLU A 37 13.45 1.87 -1.61
C GLU A 37 13.82 3.30 -1.20
N ARG A 38 12.84 4.21 -1.06
CA ARG A 38 13.07 5.59 -0.62
C ARG A 38 12.78 5.82 0.87
N GLY A 39 12.40 4.78 1.60
CA GLY A 39 12.08 4.85 3.02
C GLY A 39 10.64 4.46 3.34
N HIS A 40 10.21 4.82 4.55
CA HIS A 40 8.95 4.38 5.13
C HIS A 40 7.83 5.41 4.92
N SER A 41 6.62 4.92 4.66
CA SER A 41 5.38 5.68 4.71
C SER A 41 4.44 5.06 5.74
N LEU A 42 3.79 5.89 6.55
CA LEU A 42 2.87 5.46 7.60
C LEU A 42 1.51 6.12 7.39
N PHE A 43 0.46 5.31 7.32
CA PHE A 43 -0.91 5.77 7.13
C PHE A 43 -1.80 5.23 8.23
N LEU A 44 -2.75 6.03 8.74
CA LEU A 44 -3.80 5.56 9.63
C LEU A 44 -5.03 5.21 8.79
N ALA A 45 -5.60 4.04 9.06
CA ALA A 45 -6.79 3.55 8.38
C ALA A 45 -7.82 3.05 9.39
N THR A 46 -9.09 3.26 9.06
CA THR A 46 -10.21 2.66 9.78
C THR A 46 -10.50 1.26 9.24
N ARG A 47 -11.39 0.52 9.92
CA ARG A 47 -11.89 -0.78 9.47
C ARG A 47 -12.43 -0.72 8.04
N GLU A 48 -13.24 0.27 7.71
CA GLU A 48 -13.90 0.40 6.42
C GLU A 48 -12.86 0.55 5.29
N ILE A 49 -11.89 1.44 5.50
CA ILE A 49 -10.79 1.66 4.55
C ILE A 49 -9.97 0.37 4.35
N LEU A 50 -9.67 -0.37 5.42
CA LEU A 50 -8.93 -1.64 5.31
C LEU A 50 -9.71 -2.70 4.55
N GLN A 51 -11.04 -2.76 4.72
CA GLN A 51 -11.89 -3.70 4.00
C GLN A 51 -11.95 -3.38 2.50
N ASP A 52 -12.08 -2.10 2.15
CA ASP A 52 -12.04 -1.63 0.77
C ASP A 52 -10.67 -1.91 0.14
N LEU A 53 -9.59 -1.49 0.80
CA LEU A 53 -8.22 -1.70 0.33
C LEU A 53 -7.93 -3.20 0.12
N GLY A 54 -8.37 -4.07 1.04
CA GLY A 54 -8.19 -5.51 0.91
C GLY A 54 -8.89 -6.08 -0.33
N ARG A 55 -10.12 -5.64 -0.62
CA ARG A 55 -10.84 -6.05 -1.84
C ARG A 55 -10.12 -5.61 -3.10
N ASP A 56 -9.69 -4.35 -3.16
CA ASP A 56 -9.02 -3.79 -4.33
C ASP A 56 -7.68 -4.46 -4.61
N LEU A 57 -6.89 -4.73 -3.55
CA LEU A 57 -5.63 -5.44 -3.67
C LEU A 57 -5.81 -6.85 -4.23
N LEU A 58 -6.82 -7.59 -3.75
CA LEU A 58 -7.12 -8.94 -4.25
C LEU A 58 -7.57 -8.91 -5.71
N ALA A 59 -8.52 -8.03 -6.06
CA ALA A 59 -8.98 -7.88 -7.43
C ALA A 59 -7.83 -7.48 -8.37
N ARG A 60 -6.93 -6.60 -7.93
CA ARG A 60 -5.75 -6.21 -8.70
C ARG A 60 -4.74 -7.35 -8.84
N ALA A 61 -4.54 -8.15 -7.78
CA ALA A 61 -3.63 -9.29 -7.79
C ALA A 61 -4.07 -10.37 -8.80
N GLU A 62 -5.37 -10.64 -8.91
CA GLU A 62 -5.93 -11.58 -9.89
C GLU A 62 -5.62 -11.17 -11.34
N LEU A 63 -5.58 -9.87 -11.61
CA LEU A 63 -5.25 -9.31 -12.92
C LEU A 63 -3.75 -9.10 -13.14
N THR A 64 -2.93 -9.28 -12.10
CA THR A 64 -1.50 -9.00 -12.15
C THR A 64 -0.73 -10.29 -12.44
N PRO A 65 0.00 -10.38 -13.58
CA PRO A 65 0.77 -11.58 -13.87
C PRO A 65 1.89 -11.79 -12.83
N PRO A 66 2.25 -13.04 -12.53
CA PRO A 66 3.35 -13.31 -11.60
C PRO A 66 4.64 -12.72 -12.13
N ARG A 67 5.45 -12.16 -11.23
CA ARG A 67 6.78 -11.65 -11.59
C ARG A 67 7.63 -12.83 -12.06
N ASN A 68 7.95 -12.88 -13.35
CA ASN A 68 8.87 -13.86 -13.92
C ASN A 68 10.24 -13.74 -13.21
N ARG A 69 10.47 -14.57 -12.19
CA ARG A 69 11.82 -14.78 -11.63
C ARG A 69 12.60 -15.60 -12.66
N LYS A 70 13.21 -14.93 -13.63
CA LYS A 70 14.42 -15.50 -14.23
C LYS A 70 15.50 -15.40 -13.15
N PRO A 71 16.08 -16.51 -12.66
CA PRO A 71 17.25 -16.43 -11.79
C PRO A 71 18.35 -15.67 -12.53
N PRO A 72 19.19 -14.87 -11.86
CA PRO A 72 20.43 -14.41 -12.48
C PRO A 72 21.22 -15.63 -12.93
N ALA A 73 21.72 -15.58 -14.18
CA ALA A 73 22.58 -16.59 -14.78
C ALA A 73 23.95 -16.65 -14.10
#